data_AF-A0A1I4L779-F1
#
_entry.id   AF-A0A1I4L779-F1
#
_cell.length_a   1.000
_cell.length_b   1.000
_cell.length_c   1.000
_cell.angle_alpha   90.00
_cell.angle_beta   90.00
_cell.angle_gamma   90.00
#
_symmetry.space_group_name_H-M   'P 1'
#
loop_
_entity.id
_entity.type
_entity.pdbx_description
1 polymer ?
#
loop_
_entity_poly.entity_id
_entity_poly.type
_entity_poly.pdbx_seq_one_letter_code
_entity_poly.pdbx_strand_id
1 'polypeptide(L)'
;MRVFIIDTSNMAPELQGGLIGVEGPTKPTAAEKKACVETVSQYVMAGWAIAAYPHTPIGWLAALTAETACVPFVNLTRLAAHPEPPRGSAHTSVALR
;
A
#
# COMPACT_ATOMS: atom_id res chain seq x y z
N MET A 1 -10.96 12.30 -0.45
CA MET A 1 -9.73 11.54 -0.11
C MET A 1 -9.99 10.71 1.13
N ARG A 2 -9.38 9.53 1.26
CA ARG A 2 -9.48 8.65 2.44
C ARG A 2 -8.08 8.17 2.83
N VAL A 3 -7.88 8.03 4.14
CA VAL A 3 -6.67 7.47 4.73
C VAL A 3 -7.09 6.37 5.70
N PHE A 4 -6.43 5.22 5.65
CA PHE A 4 -6.72 4.07 6.48
C PHE A 4 -5.45 3.62 7.18
N ILE A 5 -5.55 3.15 8.42
CA ILE A 5 -4.44 2.50 9.12
C ILE A 5 -4.50 1.02 8.80
N ILE A 6 -3.36 0.45 8.41
CA ILE A 6 -3.20 -0.98 8.17
C ILE A 6 -2.38 -1.54 9.33
N ASP A 7 -2.93 -2.55 10.02
CA ASP A 7 -2.22 -3.23 11.09
C ASP A 7 -1.04 -4.04 10.52
N THR A 8 0.17 -3.68 10.94
CA THR A 8 1.43 -4.29 10.50
C THR A 8 2.09 -5.13 11.59
N SER A 9 1.40 -5.40 12.71
CA SER A 9 1.98 -6.06 13.88
C SER A 9 2.62 -7.43 13.59
N ASN A 10 2.16 -8.13 12.53
CA ASN A 10 2.70 -9.42 12.07
C ASN A 10 3.43 -9.34 10.71
N MET A 11 3.78 -8.14 10.26
CA MET A 11 4.49 -7.92 9.00
C MET A 11 6.00 -7.71 9.21
N ALA A 12 6.72 -7.48 8.11
CA ALA A 12 8.17 -7.34 8.11
C ALA A 12 8.65 -6.15 8.99
N PRO A 13 9.88 -6.21 9.55
CA PRO A 13 10.38 -5.22 10.50
C PRO A 13 10.36 -3.77 9.99
N GLU A 14 10.48 -3.58 8.68
CA GLU A 14 10.46 -2.27 8.03
C GLU A 14 9.08 -1.58 8.15
N LEU A 15 8.05 -2.32 8.54
CA LEU A 15 6.68 -1.84 8.75
C LEU A 15 6.32 -1.67 10.24
N GLN A 16 7.27 -1.81 11.16
CA GLN A 16 7.02 -1.66 12.61
C GLN A 16 6.59 -0.25 13.01
N GLY A 17 6.94 0.77 12.22
CA GLY A 17 6.43 2.13 12.37
C GLY A 17 4.93 2.27 12.06
N GLY A 18 4.34 1.27 11.39
CA GLY A 18 2.96 1.30 10.89
C GLY A 18 2.90 1.49 9.36
N LEU A 19 1.72 1.23 8.79
CA LEU A 19 1.43 1.42 7.37
C LEU A 19 0.10 2.16 7.22
N ILE A 20 0.09 3.22 6.40
CA ILE A 20 -1.16 3.87 5.99
C ILE A 20 -1.52 3.56 4.54
N GLY A 21 -2.80 3.30 4.29
CA GLY A 21 -3.39 3.25 2.96
C GLY A 21 -3.94 4.62 2.56
N VAL A 22 -3.63 5.08 1.35
CA VAL A 22 -4.13 6.36 0.82
C VAL A 22 -4.90 6.13 -0.48
N GLU A 23 -6.12 6.65 -0.52
CA GLU A 23 -7.00 6.61 -1.68
C GLU A 23 -7.62 7.98 -1.94
N GLY A 24 -7.86 8.31 -3.21
CA GLY A 24 -8.57 9.52 -3.56
C GLY A 24 -9.21 9.50 -4.94
N PRO A 25 -9.94 10.56 -5.30
CA PRO A 25 -10.69 10.61 -6.55
C PRO A 25 -9.75 10.63 -7.76
N THR A 26 -10.29 10.21 -8.90
CA THR A 26 -9.57 10.20 -10.19
C THR A 26 -9.29 11.61 -10.74
N LYS A 27 -10.03 12.62 -10.27
CA LYS A 27 -9.87 14.04 -10.62
C LYS A 27 -9.82 14.90 -9.36
N PRO A 28 -8.71 14.85 -8.58
CA PRO A 28 -8.63 15.61 -7.34
C PRO A 28 -8.42 17.10 -7.62
N THR A 29 -9.03 17.92 -6.77
CA THR A 29 -8.81 19.36 -6.70
C THR A 29 -7.39 19.69 -6.23
N ALA A 30 -6.95 20.93 -6.43
CA ALA A 30 -5.66 21.39 -5.89
C ALA A 30 -5.60 21.27 -4.36
N ALA A 31 -6.71 21.54 -3.67
CA ALA A 31 -6.82 21.39 -2.22
C ALA A 31 -6.66 19.93 -1.78
N GLU A 32 -7.27 18.97 -2.49
CA GLU A 32 -7.11 17.55 -2.19
C GLU A 32 -5.69 17.04 -2.44
N LYS A 33 -5.02 17.53 -3.50
CA LYS A 33 -3.60 17.21 -3.75
C LYS A 33 -2.71 17.73 -2.63
N LYS A 34 -2.93 18.97 -2.19
CA LYS A 34 -2.21 19.57 -1.06
C LYS A 34 -2.45 18.77 0.23
N ALA A 35 -3.71 18.46 0.54
CA ALA A 35 -4.07 17.67 1.71
C ALA A 35 -3.42 16.28 1.69
N CYS A 36 -3.31 15.63 0.52
CA CYS A 36 -2.59 14.37 0.38
C CYS A 36 -1.13 14.51 0.79
N VAL A 37 -0.40 15.49 0.22
CA VAL A 37 1.01 15.68 0.54
C VAL A 37 1.20 16.00 2.02
N GLU A 38 0.39 16.91 2.59
CA GLU A 38 0.48 17.30 4.00
C GLU A 38 0.21 16.11 4.93
N THR A 39 -0.84 15.34 4.64
CA THR A 39 -1.20 14.17 5.47
C THR A 39 -0.11 13.11 5.38
N VAL A 40 0.29 12.72 4.16
CA VAL A 40 1.32 11.69 3.97
C VAL A 40 2.65 12.12 4.59
N SER A 41 3.02 13.40 4.45
CA SER A 41 4.24 13.95 5.07
C SER A 41 4.26 13.75 6.59
N GLN A 42 3.14 13.94 7.28
CA GLN A 42 3.09 13.73 8.73
C GLN A 42 3.36 12.27 9.11
N TYR A 43 2.82 11.31 8.37
CA TYR A 43 3.01 9.88 8.64
C TYR A 43 4.42 9.42 8.30
N VAL A 44 4.97 9.81 7.15
CA VAL A 44 6.34 9.42 6.77
C VAL A 44 7.38 10.01 7.71
N MET A 45 7.16 11.23 8.24
CA MET A 45 8.01 11.83 9.27
C MET A 45 7.93 11.09 10.61
N ALA A 46 6.83 10.39 10.88
CA ALA A 46 6.69 9.48 12.01
C ALA A 46 7.25 8.07 11.73
N GLY A 47 7.87 7.85 10.56
CA GLY A 47 8.45 6.57 10.15
C GLY A 47 7.43 5.54 9.62
N TRP A 48 6.22 5.98 9.26
CA TRP A 48 5.21 5.08 8.72
C TRP A 48 5.44 4.83 7.23
N ALA A 49 5.22 3.60 6.82
CA ALA A 49 5.20 3.21 5.42
C ALA A 49 3.89 3.64 4.74
N ILE A 50 3.91 3.71 3.40
CA ILE A 50 2.78 4.18 2.59
C ILE A 50 2.30 3.11 1.62
N ALA A 51 0.99 2.86 1.58
CA ALA A 51 0.33 2.02 0.59
C ALA A 51 -0.62 2.85 -0.27
N ALA A 52 -0.52 2.76 -1.59
CA ALA A 52 -1.45 3.42 -2.50
C ALA A 52 -1.53 2.75 -3.87
N TYR A 53 -2.48 3.20 -4.69
CA TYR A 53 -2.54 2.91 -6.12
C TYR A 53 -1.77 3.98 -6.91
N PRO A 54 -0.51 3.74 -7.32
CA PRO A 54 0.35 4.77 -7.92
C PRO A 54 -0.13 5.23 -9.32
N HIS A 55 -1.09 4.54 -9.92
CA HIS A 55 -1.71 4.94 -11.18
C HIS A 55 -2.83 5.97 -11.00
N THR A 56 -3.23 6.28 -9.76
CA THR A 56 -4.19 7.34 -9.45
C THR A 56 -3.44 8.63 -9.11
N PRO A 57 -3.99 9.83 -9.37
CA PRO A 57 -3.28 11.07 -9.06
C PRO A 57 -2.92 11.24 -7.58
N ILE A 58 -3.81 10.82 -6.68
CA ILE A 58 -3.56 10.86 -5.22
C ILE A 58 -2.54 9.80 -4.81
N GLY A 59 -2.67 8.57 -5.32
CA GLY A 59 -1.73 7.52 -4.98
C GLY A 59 -0.32 7.74 -5.55
N TRP A 60 -0.21 8.42 -6.70
CA TRP A 60 1.08 8.85 -7.25
C TRP A 60 1.75 9.90 -6.36
N LEU A 61 1.01 10.90 -5.88
CA LEU A 61 1.54 11.88 -4.92
C LEU A 61 1.99 11.21 -3.63
N ALA A 62 1.20 10.28 -3.09
CA ALA A 62 1.57 9.52 -1.90
C ALA A 62 2.85 8.68 -2.12
N ALA A 63 2.98 8.04 -3.29
CA ALA A 63 4.18 7.28 -3.66
C ALA A 63 5.42 8.18 -3.74
N LEU A 64 5.33 9.35 -4.38
CA LEU A 64 6.44 10.30 -4.46
C LEU A 64 6.84 10.85 -3.10
N THR A 65 5.88 11.15 -2.23
CA THR A 65 6.17 11.62 -0.87
C THR A 65 6.89 10.53 -0.07
N ALA A 66 6.45 9.27 -0.20
CA ALA A 66 7.12 8.12 0.42
C ALA A 66 8.56 7.95 -0.08
N GLU A 67 8.76 8.01 -1.40
CA GLU A 67 10.06 7.93 -2.05
C GLU A 67 11.00 9.05 -1.59
N THR A 68 10.50 10.30 -1.55
CA THR A 68 11.27 11.48 -1.12
C THR A 68 11.68 11.37 0.36
N ALA A 69 10.84 10.76 1.19
CA ALA A 69 11.12 10.52 2.60
C ALA A 69 11.92 9.23 2.86
N CYS A 70 12.28 8.48 1.80
CA CYS A 70 12.97 7.19 1.89
C CYS A 70 12.26 6.17 2.80
N VAL A 71 10.93 6.20 2.87
CA VAL A 71 10.15 5.21 3.62
C VAL A 71 9.60 4.11 2.69
N PRO A 72 9.29 2.91 3.22
CA PRO A 72 8.74 1.84 2.40
C PRO A 72 7.42 2.24 1.71
N PHE A 73 7.29 1.85 0.44
CA PHE A 73 6.08 2.03 -0.36
C PHE A 73 5.51 0.69 -0.84
N VAL A 74 4.20 0.49 -0.64
CA VAL A 74 3.45 -0.70 -1.05
C VAL A 74 2.50 -0.35 -2.19
N ASN A 75 2.74 -0.94 -3.37
CA ASN A 75 1.87 -0.77 -4.53
C ASN A 75 0.63 -1.69 -4.43
N LEU A 76 -0.52 -1.11 -4.07
CA LEU A 76 -1.79 -1.84 -3.92
C LEU A 76 -2.29 -2.46 -5.24
N THR A 77 -1.84 -1.96 -6.40
CA THR A 77 -2.18 -2.55 -7.70
C THR A 77 -1.67 -3.99 -7.81
N ARG A 78 -0.55 -4.32 -7.15
CA ARG A 78 0.04 -5.66 -7.17
C ARG A 78 -0.65 -6.63 -6.21
N LEU A 79 -1.29 -6.13 -5.16
CA LEU A 79 -2.04 -6.95 -4.21
C LEU A 79 -3.37 -7.44 -4.79
N ALA A 80 -4.04 -6.62 -5.61
CA ALA A 80 -5.26 -7.02 -6.31
C ALA A 80 -5.03 -8.08 -7.40
N ALA A 81 -3.76 -8.38 -7.74
CA ALA A 81 -3.38 -9.30 -8.81
C ALA A 81 -3.07 -10.72 -8.32
N HIS A 82 -3.37 -11.07 -7.07
CA HIS A 82 -3.27 -12.46 -6.61
C HIS A 82 -4.63 -13.15 -6.84
N PRO A 83 -4.82 -13.93 -7.93
CA PRO A 83 -5.93 -14.86 -7.98
C PRO A 83 -5.76 -15.87 -6.84
N GLU A 84 -6.80 -16.11 -6.07
CA GLU A 84 -6.83 -17.20 -5.11
C GLU A 84 -6.41 -18.50 -5.82
N PRO A 85 -5.47 -19.30 -5.27
CA PRO A 85 -5.27 -20.64 -5.79
C PRO A 85 -6.58 -21.42 -5.62
N PRO A 86 -7.00 -22.22 -6.61
CA PRO A 86 -8.27 -22.91 -6.56
C PRO A 86 -8.33 -23.79 -5.30
N ARG A 87 -9.32 -23.53 -4.44
CA ARG A 87 -9.62 -24.40 -3.31
C ARG A 87 -10.19 -25.72 -3.84
N GLY A 88 -9.33 -26.75 -3.85
CA GLY A 88 -9.71 -28.16 -3.96
C GLY A 88 -9.17 -28.86 -5.20
N SER A 89 -8.22 -29.80 -5.04
CA SER A 89 -8.56 -31.20 -4.77
C SER A 89 -7.34 -32.11 -4.85
N ALA A 90 -7.27 -33.01 -3.86
CA ALA A 90 -6.65 -34.33 -3.86
C ALA A 90 -5.12 -34.43 -4.04
N HIS A 91 -4.49 -34.77 -2.92
CA HIS A 91 -3.41 -35.77 -2.86
C HIS A 91 -3.55 -36.83 -3.97
N THR A 92 -2.51 -37.00 -4.78
CA THR A 92 -2.07 -38.34 -5.18
C THR A 92 -0.55 -38.34 -5.24
N SER A 93 0.07 -38.84 -4.18
CA SER A 93 1.42 -39.37 -4.28
C SER A 93 1.37 -40.56 -5.23
N VAL A 94 2.02 -40.47 -6.39
CA VAL A 94 2.45 -41.67 -7.12
C VAL A 94 3.93 -41.83 -6.87
N ALA A 95 4.26 -42.76 -5.99
CA ALA A 95 5.59 -43.32 -5.85
C ALA A 95 5.85 -44.30 -7.01
N LEU A 96 7.05 -44.16 -7.60
CA LEU A 96 7.90 -45.14 -8.29
C LEU A 96 7.26 -46.40 -8.91
N ARG A 97 7.53 -46.59 -10.21
CA ARG A 97 8.43 -47.65 -10.71
C ARG A 97 9.02 -47.27 -12.06
#